data_AF-A0A832ZSX3-F1
#
_entry.id   AF-A0A832ZSX3-F1
#
_cell.length_a   1.000
_cell.length_b   1.000
_cell.length_c   1.000
_cell.angle_alpha   90.00
_cell.angle_beta   90.00
_cell.angle_gamma   90.00
#
_symmetry.space_group_name_H-M   'P 1'
#
loop_
_entity.id
_entity.type
_entity.pdbx_description
1 polymer ?
#
loop_
_entity_poly.entity_id
_entity_poly.type
_entity_poly.pdbx_seq_one_letter_code
_entity_poly.pdbx_strand_id
1 'polypeptide(L)'
;MKRSLISRILVPFATVLKHAAYKPVTHKYPYERIEGYPRTRGRIVLKMEECIGCGACGYICPDEAILMKPVEGKTLTYPAIDFLKCSFCGLCVEICPRDALYMQDIVELSSDEYKDLTYYPEKMTEPEDLKELLPELKYVLKPVVDKDGMRYIKRRV
;
A
#
# COMPACT_ATOMS: atom_id res chain seq x y z
N MET A 1 9.10 -11.58 -47.59
CA MET A 1 8.92 -10.22 -48.15
C MET A 1 10.10 -9.33 -47.69
N LYS A 2 11.06 -9.03 -48.57
CA LYS A 2 12.26 -8.24 -48.21
C LYS A 2 11.86 -6.76 -48.07
N ARG A 3 11.74 -6.27 -46.83
CA ARG A 3 11.53 -4.83 -46.55
C ARG A 3 12.72 -4.03 -47.09
N SER A 4 12.48 -2.92 -47.80
CA SER A 4 13.55 -2.08 -48.35
C SER A 4 14.42 -1.50 -47.24
N LEU A 5 15.71 -1.27 -47.49
CA LEU A 5 16.66 -0.72 -46.50
C LEU A 5 16.14 0.59 -45.89
N ILE A 6 15.50 1.42 -46.72
CA ILE A 6 14.86 2.69 -46.33
C ILE A 6 13.70 2.46 -45.35
N SER A 7 12.84 1.47 -45.61
CA SER A 7 11.71 1.16 -44.72
C SER A 7 12.15 0.67 -43.33
N ARG A 8 13.36 0.09 -43.22
CA ARG A 8 13.93 -0.36 -41.93
C ARG A 8 14.38 0.80 -41.05
N ILE A 9 14.66 1.97 -41.63
CA ILE A 9 15.08 3.19 -40.91
C ILE A 9 13.87 4.08 -40.64
N LEU A 10 13.02 4.32 -41.65
CA LEU A 10 11.91 5.28 -41.52
C LEU A 10 10.81 4.81 -40.57
N VAL A 11 10.48 3.51 -40.55
CA VAL A 11 9.38 3.00 -39.71
C VAL A 11 9.67 3.16 -38.20
N PRO A 12 10.86 2.79 -37.67
CA PRO A 12 11.21 3.06 -36.27
C PRO A 12 11.18 4.55 -35.93
N PHE A 13 11.76 5.42 -36.76
CA PHE A 13 11.75 6.86 -36.51
C PHE A 13 10.33 7.45 -36.48
N ALA A 14 9.46 7.05 -37.41
CA ALA A 14 8.06 7.46 -37.41
C ALA A 14 7.32 6.96 -36.15
N THR A 15 7.64 5.76 -35.70
CA THR A 15 7.08 5.18 -34.46
C THR A 15 7.53 5.98 -33.24
N VAL A 16 8.83 6.30 -33.13
CA VAL A 16 9.39 7.10 -32.03
C VAL A 16 8.80 8.50 -32.02
N LEU A 17 8.68 9.16 -33.18
CA LEU A 17 8.09 10.50 -33.28
C LEU A 17 6.64 10.51 -32.80
N LYS A 18 5.87 9.47 -33.15
CA LYS A 18 4.51 9.29 -32.65
C LYS A 18 4.49 9.17 -31.12
N HIS A 19 5.40 8.38 -30.53
CA HIS A 19 5.51 8.23 -29.07
C HIS A 19 5.98 9.50 -28.34
N ALA A 20 6.87 10.27 -28.95
CA ALA A 20 7.35 11.55 -28.38
C ALA A 20 6.23 12.61 -28.30
N ALA A 21 5.23 12.54 -29.18
CA ALA A 21 4.08 13.45 -29.16
C ALA A 21 2.98 13.05 -28.15
N TYR A 22 2.99 11.82 -27.61
CA TYR A 22 2.03 11.42 -26.59
C TYR A 22 2.36 12.05 -25.23
N LYS A 23 1.33 12.30 -24.41
CA LYS A 23 1.53 12.71 -23.02
C LYS A 23 2.25 11.59 -22.24
N PRO A 24 3.23 11.93 -21.37
CA PRO A 24 3.88 10.95 -20.52
C PRO A 24 2.88 10.23 -19.61
N VAL A 25 3.08 8.93 -19.43
CA VAL A 25 2.30 8.11 -18.48
C VAL A 25 2.79 8.32 -17.03
N THR A 26 4.02 8.82 -16.86
CA THR A 26 4.67 9.01 -15.56
C THR A 26 3.86 9.93 -14.62
N HIS A 27 3.78 9.52 -13.36
CA HIS A 27 3.21 10.31 -12.27
C HIS A 27 4.31 10.99 -11.47
N LYS A 28 4.07 12.22 -11.02
CA LYS A 28 5.06 13.02 -10.30
C LYS A 28 4.98 12.76 -8.80
N TYR A 29 5.47 11.61 -8.33
CA TYR A 29 5.64 11.38 -6.90
C TYR A 29 6.68 12.36 -6.31
N PRO A 30 6.49 12.95 -5.12
CA PRO A 30 5.38 12.75 -4.16
C PRO A 30 4.14 13.63 -4.40
N TYR A 31 4.15 14.55 -5.37
CA TYR A 31 3.04 15.47 -5.65
C TYR A 31 1.76 14.80 -6.18
N GLU A 32 1.91 13.66 -6.86
CA GLU A 32 0.83 12.85 -7.43
C GLU A 32 1.00 11.40 -6.97
N ARG A 33 -0.02 10.83 -6.31
CA ARG A 33 -0.04 9.44 -5.84
C ARG A 33 -1.23 8.69 -6.40
N ILE A 34 -1.06 7.42 -6.75
CA ILE A 34 -2.17 6.55 -7.13
C ILE A 34 -2.99 6.17 -5.90
N GLU A 35 -4.32 6.27 -6.01
CA GLU A 35 -5.24 5.71 -5.02
C GLU A 35 -5.19 4.19 -5.11
N GLY A 36 -4.97 3.51 -4.00
CA GLY A 36 -5.09 2.06 -3.93
C GLY A 36 -6.53 1.60 -4.15
N TYR A 37 -6.66 0.34 -4.49
CA TYR A 37 -7.96 -0.31 -4.60
C TYR A 37 -8.54 -0.60 -3.19
N PRO A 38 -9.85 -0.86 -3.06
CA PRO A 38 -10.47 -1.15 -1.77
C PRO A 38 -9.88 -2.34 -0.98
N ARG A 39 -9.10 -3.20 -1.64
CA ARG A 39 -8.41 -4.35 -1.03
C ARG A 39 -6.87 -4.24 -1.12
N THR A 40 -6.35 -3.02 -1.25
CA THR A 40 -4.91 -2.79 -1.16
C THR A 40 -4.40 -3.29 0.19
N ARG A 41 -3.29 -4.02 0.14
CA ARG A 41 -2.61 -4.56 1.32
C ARG A 41 -1.47 -3.63 1.68
N GLY A 42 -1.74 -2.68 2.58
CA GLY A 42 -0.75 -1.76 3.13
C GLY A 42 -0.63 -1.90 4.65
N ARG A 43 -0.45 -0.79 5.35
CA ARG A 43 -0.35 -0.73 6.81
C ARG A 43 -1.49 -1.47 7.48
N ILE A 44 -1.15 -2.36 8.40
CA ILE A 44 -2.11 -3.06 9.24
C ILE A 44 -2.39 -2.19 10.48
N VAL A 45 -3.67 -1.93 10.75
CA VAL A 45 -4.15 -1.11 11.87
C VAL A 45 -5.04 -1.95 12.78
N LEU A 46 -4.92 -1.71 14.08
CA LEU A 46 -5.65 -2.36 15.16
C LEU A 46 -6.77 -1.45 15.67
N LYS A 47 -8.01 -1.94 15.63
CA LYS A 47 -9.13 -1.41 16.42
C LYS A 47 -9.10 -2.06 17.79
N MET A 48 -8.42 -1.44 18.73
CA MET A 48 -8.18 -2.04 20.06
C MET A 48 -9.47 -2.38 20.80
N GLU A 49 -10.54 -1.59 20.62
CA GLU A 49 -11.84 -1.80 21.26
C GLU A 49 -12.55 -3.08 20.80
N GLU A 50 -12.31 -3.53 19.57
CA GLU A 50 -12.90 -4.75 19.00
C GLU A 50 -12.05 -6.00 19.28
N CYS A 51 -10.79 -5.81 19.69
CA CYS A 51 -9.86 -6.91 19.90
C CYS A 51 -10.14 -7.63 21.23
N ILE A 52 -10.39 -8.94 21.13
CA ILE A 52 -10.65 -9.81 22.30
C ILE A 52 -9.40 -10.56 22.79
N GLY A 53 -8.21 -10.26 22.25
CA GLY A 53 -6.95 -10.86 22.68
C GLY A 53 -6.79 -12.37 22.38
N CYS A 54 -7.56 -12.91 21.41
CA CYS A 54 -7.57 -14.35 21.12
C CYS A 54 -6.28 -14.92 20.50
N GLY A 55 -5.40 -14.08 19.95
CA GLY A 55 -4.13 -14.53 19.35
C GLY A 55 -4.20 -15.21 17.99
N ALA A 56 -5.39 -15.36 17.38
CA ALA A 56 -5.55 -16.02 16.09
C ALA A 56 -4.70 -15.40 14.96
N CYS A 57 -4.55 -14.06 14.98
CA CYS A 57 -3.71 -13.32 14.02
C CYS A 57 -2.22 -13.68 14.12
N GLY A 58 -1.71 -13.92 15.33
CA GLY A 58 -0.34 -14.40 15.55
C GLY A 58 -0.17 -15.84 15.09
N TYR A 59 -1.13 -16.70 15.44
CA TYR A 59 -1.10 -18.12 15.07
C TYR A 59 -1.12 -18.36 13.56
N ILE A 60 -1.93 -17.61 12.80
CA ILE A 60 -2.02 -17.79 11.33
C ILE A 60 -0.83 -17.18 10.58
N CYS A 61 -0.01 -16.35 11.22
CA CYS A 61 1.03 -15.57 10.54
C CYS A 61 2.14 -16.51 10.05
N PRO A 62 2.34 -16.67 8.72
CA PRO A 62 3.34 -17.59 8.20
C PRO A 62 4.78 -17.14 8.50
N ASP A 63 4.98 -15.83 8.68
CA ASP A 63 6.29 -15.22 8.93
C ASP A 63 6.58 -15.00 10.43
N GLU A 64 5.66 -15.42 11.32
CA GLU A 64 5.73 -15.15 12.77
C GLU A 64 5.95 -13.66 13.11
N ALA A 65 5.41 -12.78 12.27
CA ALA A 65 5.58 -11.33 12.39
C ALA A 65 4.73 -10.70 13.51
N ILE A 66 3.70 -11.41 14.01
CA ILE A 66 2.78 -10.90 15.03
C ILE A 66 3.02 -11.62 16.36
N LEU A 67 3.26 -10.84 17.41
CA LEU A 67 3.37 -11.33 18.78
C LEU A 67 2.32 -10.64 19.67
N MET A 68 1.66 -11.41 20.53
CA MET A 68 0.72 -10.86 21.49
C MET A 68 1.47 -10.22 22.67
N LYS A 69 1.23 -8.94 22.93
CA LYS A 69 1.89 -8.15 23.98
C LYS A 69 0.86 -7.58 24.96
N PRO A 70 1.17 -7.52 26.27
CA PRO A 70 0.33 -6.80 27.23
C PRO A 70 0.40 -5.29 26.96
N VAL A 71 -0.68 -4.58 27.29
CA VAL A 71 -0.79 -3.13 27.23
C VAL A 71 -1.05 -2.61 28.64
N GLU A 72 -0.39 -1.53 29.05
CA GLU A 72 -0.56 -0.98 30.39
C GLU A 72 -2.02 -0.55 30.63
N GLY A 73 -2.57 -0.92 31.79
CA GLY A 73 -3.96 -0.63 32.15
C GLY A 73 -5.01 -1.49 31.44
N LYS A 74 -4.61 -2.50 30.65
CA LYS A 74 -5.52 -3.48 30.03
C LYS A 74 -5.26 -4.89 30.57
N THR A 75 -6.30 -5.71 30.65
CA THR A 75 -6.21 -7.11 31.10
C THR A 75 -5.84 -8.07 29.97
N LEU A 76 -6.16 -7.69 28.72
CA LEU A 76 -5.92 -8.49 27.53
C LEU A 76 -4.52 -8.22 26.95
N THR A 77 -4.04 -9.16 26.14
CA THR A 77 -2.91 -8.95 25.24
C THR A 77 -3.42 -8.56 23.85
N TYR A 78 -2.61 -7.79 23.14
CA TYR A 78 -2.94 -7.24 21.82
C TYR A 78 -1.82 -7.54 20.84
N PRO A 79 -2.12 -7.62 19.52
CA PRO A 79 -1.09 -7.88 18.52
C PRO A 79 -0.11 -6.71 18.48
N ALA A 80 1.17 -7.04 18.45
CA ALA A 80 2.27 -6.19 18.02
C ALA A 80 2.86 -6.81 16.75
N ILE A 81 3.22 -6.00 15.76
CA ILE A 81 3.69 -6.48 14.46
C ILE A 81 5.09 -6.00 14.13
N ASP A 82 5.92 -6.90 13.62
CA ASP A 82 7.23 -6.59 13.04
C ASP A 82 7.13 -6.50 11.51
N PHE A 83 7.14 -5.28 10.98
CA PHE A 83 7.05 -5.04 9.54
C PHE A 83 8.29 -5.46 8.75
N LEU A 84 9.41 -5.79 9.41
CA LEU A 84 10.57 -6.37 8.72
C LEU A 84 10.33 -7.83 8.32
N LYS A 85 9.46 -8.53 9.08
CA LYS A 85 9.10 -9.93 8.81
C LYS A 85 7.82 -10.06 7.99
N CYS A 86 6.90 -9.12 8.15
CA CYS A 86 5.58 -9.17 7.54
C CYS A 86 5.64 -9.25 6.01
N SER A 87 5.05 -10.29 5.41
CA SER A 87 4.85 -10.41 3.95
C SER A 87 3.63 -9.65 3.41
N PHE A 88 2.90 -8.92 4.27
CA PHE A 88 1.66 -8.20 3.92
C PHE A 88 0.58 -9.10 3.27
N CYS A 89 0.53 -10.39 3.61
CA CYS A 89 -0.36 -11.35 2.97
C CYS A 89 -1.86 -11.15 3.30
N GLY A 90 -2.19 -10.52 4.44
CA GLY A 90 -3.58 -10.23 4.85
C GLY A 90 -4.28 -11.33 5.65
N LEU A 91 -3.65 -12.47 5.90
CA LEU A 91 -4.25 -13.58 6.64
C LEU A 91 -4.67 -13.19 8.07
N CYS A 92 -3.91 -12.31 8.73
CA CYS A 92 -4.23 -11.80 10.06
C CYS A 92 -5.53 -10.98 10.11
N VAL A 93 -5.85 -10.28 9.02
CA VAL A 93 -7.10 -9.54 8.86
C VAL A 93 -8.24 -10.51 8.59
N GLU A 94 -8.06 -11.44 7.66
CA GLU A 94 -9.11 -12.40 7.28
C GLU A 94 -9.49 -13.38 8.42
N ILE A 95 -8.54 -13.79 9.25
CA ILE A 95 -8.82 -14.72 10.36
C ILE A 95 -9.48 -14.05 11.56
N CYS A 96 -9.47 -12.71 11.64
CA CYS A 96 -9.87 -12.02 12.85
C CYS A 96 -11.39 -12.18 13.09
N PRO A 97 -11.84 -12.84 14.17
CA PRO A 97 -13.27 -13.11 14.37
C PRO A 97 -14.10 -11.87 14.73
N ARG A 98 -13.44 -10.73 14.93
CA ARG A 98 -14.05 -9.45 15.36
C ARG A 98 -13.74 -8.30 14.41
N ASP A 99 -13.08 -8.57 13.27
CA ASP A 99 -12.62 -7.53 12.34
C ASP A 99 -11.82 -6.41 13.03
N ALA A 100 -11.07 -6.78 14.08
CA ALA A 100 -10.26 -5.85 14.87
C ALA A 100 -8.99 -5.41 14.14
N LEU A 101 -8.58 -6.11 13.07
CA LEU A 101 -7.46 -5.73 12.22
C LEU A 101 -7.98 -5.36 10.84
N TYR A 102 -7.42 -4.32 10.23
CA TYR A 102 -7.69 -3.97 8.83
C TYR A 102 -6.44 -3.40 8.16
N MET A 103 -6.42 -3.41 6.83
CA MET A 103 -5.33 -2.84 6.03
C MET A 103 -5.73 -1.48 5.47
N GLN A 104 -4.88 -0.48 5.65
CA GLN A 104 -4.99 0.82 4.98
C GLN A 104 -4.33 0.77 3.60
N ASP A 105 -4.75 1.67 2.72
CA ASP A 105 -4.02 2.02 1.50
C ASP A 105 -2.82 2.94 1.82
N ILE A 106 -1.92 2.48 2.69
CA ILE A 106 -0.70 3.18 3.07
C ILE A 106 0.46 2.20 2.89
N VAL A 107 1.39 2.53 2.00
CA VAL A 107 2.57 1.71 1.67
C VAL A 107 3.87 2.43 2.02
N GLU A 108 3.77 3.71 2.36
CA GLU A 108 4.85 4.63 2.72
C GLU A 108 5.34 4.37 4.17
N LEU A 109 5.74 3.13 4.46
CA LEU A 109 6.15 2.67 5.80
C LEU A 109 7.67 2.65 6.02
N SER A 110 8.43 3.31 5.15
CA SER A 110 9.89 3.38 5.29
C SER A 110 10.29 4.07 6.60
N SER A 111 11.27 3.50 7.29
CA SER A 111 11.92 4.14 8.45
C SER A 111 13.43 4.08 8.32
N ASP A 112 14.12 4.96 9.04
CA ASP A 112 15.58 5.02 9.08
C ASP A 112 16.18 3.91 9.97
N GLU A 113 15.48 3.54 11.06
CA GLU A 113 15.91 2.49 11.97
C GLU A 113 15.01 1.25 11.93
N TYR A 114 15.63 0.07 12.07
CA TYR A 114 14.92 -1.21 12.14
C TYR A 114 13.92 -1.29 13.31
N LYS A 115 14.25 -0.66 14.44
CA LYS A 115 13.41 -0.70 15.65
C LYS A 115 12.06 -0.03 15.44
N ASP A 116 12.02 0.98 14.57
CA ASP A 116 10.80 1.74 14.30
C ASP A 116 9.77 0.97 13.48
N LEU A 117 10.20 -0.11 12.80
CA LEU A 117 9.37 -1.01 12.01
C LEU A 117 8.67 -2.08 12.86
N THR A 118 9.01 -2.18 14.15
CA THR A 118 8.21 -2.97 15.10
C THR A 118 7.17 -2.08 15.75
N TYR A 119 5.90 -2.32 15.43
CA TYR A 119 4.79 -1.54 15.98
C TYR A 119 4.16 -2.30 17.13
N TYR A 120 4.25 -1.69 18.31
CA TYR A 120 3.56 -2.13 19.51
C TYR A 120 2.06 -1.80 19.42
N PRO A 121 1.21 -2.43 20.25
CA PRO A 121 -0.24 -2.31 20.12
C PRO A 121 -0.75 -0.87 20.12
N GLU A 122 -0.12 0.02 20.88
CA GLU A 122 -0.45 1.45 20.96
C GLU A 122 -0.25 2.12 19.58
N LYS A 123 0.93 1.95 18.98
CA LYS A 123 1.24 2.48 17.64
C LYS A 123 0.37 1.84 16.55
N MET A 124 -0.01 0.57 16.71
CA MET A 124 -0.90 -0.10 15.76
C MET A 124 -2.31 0.48 15.74
N THR A 125 -2.75 1.17 16.79
CA THR A 125 -4.09 1.80 16.82
C THR A 125 -4.17 3.13 16.10
N GLU A 126 -3.02 3.73 15.81
CA GLU A 126 -2.92 5.02 15.13
C GLU A 126 -2.93 4.78 13.62
N PRO A 127 -4.03 5.09 12.90
CA PRO A 127 -4.02 5.05 11.45
C PRO A 127 -3.09 6.15 10.92
N GLU A 128 -2.34 5.85 9.86
CA GLU A 128 -1.55 6.89 9.20
C GLU A 128 -2.44 7.80 8.37
N ASP A 129 -2.16 9.11 8.40
CA ASP A 129 -2.73 10.08 7.49
C ASP A 129 -1.78 10.26 6.29
N LEU A 130 -2.30 10.02 5.09
CA LEU A 130 -1.57 10.20 3.85
C LEU A 130 -1.04 11.64 3.67
N LYS A 131 -1.75 12.65 4.19
CA LYS A 131 -1.31 14.05 4.13
C LYS A 131 -0.10 14.33 5.01
N GLU A 132 0.00 13.63 6.14
CA GLU A 132 1.13 13.75 7.05
C GLU A 132 2.36 13.04 6.48
N LEU A 133 2.15 11.85 5.91
CA LEU A 133 3.21 11.08 5.25
C LEU A 133 3.73 11.76 3.97
N LEU A 134 2.85 12.41 3.21
CA LEU A 134 3.20 13.12 1.97
C LEU A 134 2.74 14.59 2.02
N PRO A 135 3.48 15.47 2.72
CA PRO A 135 3.10 16.88 2.86
C PRO A 135 3.02 17.64 1.53
N GLU A 136 3.74 17.17 0.52
CA GLU A 136 3.77 17.76 -0.83
C GLU A 136 2.65 17.23 -1.74
N LEU A 137 1.82 16.29 -1.28
CA LEU A 137 0.78 15.65 -2.08
C LEU A 137 -0.28 16.66 -2.52
N LYS A 138 -0.48 16.78 -3.83
CA LYS A 138 -1.47 17.70 -4.42
C LYS A 138 -2.63 16.95 -5.05
N TYR A 139 -2.37 15.79 -5.64
CA TYR A 139 -3.35 15.02 -6.40
C TYR A 139 -3.30 13.54 -6.06
N VAL A 140 -4.48 12.95 -5.88
CA VAL A 140 -4.69 11.51 -5.85
C VAL A 140 -5.24 11.07 -7.21
N LEU A 141 -4.64 10.04 -7.78
CA LEU A 141 -4.94 9.50 -9.09
C LEU A 141 -5.81 8.27 -8.94
N LYS A 142 -7.11 8.41 -9.23
CA LYS A 142 -8.03 7.28 -9.15
C LYS A 142 -7.96 6.43 -10.41
N PRO A 143 -7.60 5.14 -10.33
CA PRO A 143 -7.63 4.24 -11.48
C PRO A 143 -9.07 3.97 -11.92
N VAL A 144 -9.35 4.12 -13.22
CA VAL A 144 -10.63 3.82 -13.85
C VAL A 144 -10.40 3.00 -15.10
N VAL A 145 -11.20 1.95 -15.28
CA VAL A 145 -11.13 1.08 -16.46
C VAL A 145 -12.24 1.48 -17.44
N ASP A 146 -11.84 2.03 -18.57
CA ASP A 146 -12.72 2.38 -19.68
C ASP A 146 -12.64 1.30 -20.78
N LYS A 147 -13.50 1.43 -21.81
CA LYS A 147 -13.50 0.58 -23.01
C LYS A 147 -12.16 0.57 -23.76
N ASP A 148 -11.41 1.67 -23.64
CA ASP A 148 -10.12 1.88 -24.30
C ASP A 148 -8.92 1.47 -23.41
N GLY A 149 -9.19 0.98 -22.19
CA GLY A 149 -8.17 0.58 -21.21
C GLY A 149 -8.19 1.40 -19.92
N MET A 150 -7.10 1.29 -19.15
CA MET A 150 -6.97 1.94 -17.85
C MET A 150 -6.60 3.42 -18.00
N ARG A 151 -7.30 4.30 -17.28
CA ARG A 151 -7.05 5.74 -17.19
C ARG A 151 -7.03 6.17 -15.72
N TYR A 152 -6.48 7.34 -15.47
CA TYR A 152 -6.40 7.92 -14.13
C TYR A 152 -7.16 9.24 -14.06
N ILE A 153 -8.08 9.36 -13.12
CA ILE A 153 -8.79 10.61 -12.83
C ILE A 153 -8.01 11.36 -11.74
N LYS A 154 -7.52 12.56 -12.05
CA LYS A 154 -6.85 13.44 -11.09
C LYS A 154 -7.88 14.07 -10.14
N ARG A 155 -7.78 13.78 -8.85
CA ARG A 155 -8.56 14.42 -7.79
C ARG A 155 -7.63 15.23 -6.91
N ARG A 156 -7.98 16.48 -6.60
CA ARG A 156 -7.22 17.31 -5.66
C ARG A 156 -7.48 16.84 -4.23
N VAL A 157 -6.41 16.76 -3.44
CA VAL A 157 -6.38 16.30 -2.04
C VAL A 157 -6.62 17.44 -1.06
#